data_AF-A0A484HK94-F1
#
_entry.id   AF-A0A484HK94-F1
#
_cell.length_a   1.000
_cell.length_b   1.000
_cell.length_c   1.000
_cell.angle_alpha   90.00
_cell.angle_beta   90.00
_cell.angle_gamma   90.00
#
_symmetry.space_group_name_H-M   'P 1'
#
loop_
_entity.id
_entity.type
_entity.pdbx_description
1 polymer ?
#
loop_
_entity_poly.entity_id
_entity_poly.type
_entity_poly.pdbx_seq_one_letter_code
_entity_poly.pdbx_strand_id
1 'polypeptide(L)'
;MIQKRRQDIIVGIKGAGEMASAAAWRLYMAGIRRVFMMETSHPSAVRRRVSFCEAVYEKRRTVEGVRASRVSDEAGIRRAWERGHIAVLADPRWDMISRMRPDVALDAILAKKNLGTGLDDAPLTLALGPGFEAGRDAHMVIETARGHHLGRIITEGFAAPNTGIPGRIGGHALKRVLRAPAEGVFEAAVEIGDRISAGEPAGTVGGKEMIAEIDGVVRGLVRTGTKAPLNMKMGDIDPRNDPSFCDAISDKARAVSGSVLEAVLRPRPSSPRVGCFETSSGEISDLAARALSGAPAAVSRAIDIVENEAPGAREILKSIAPRVGGALRVGVTGPAGAGKSSFLNCLGQRFREKNFTVGVVAVDPTSPFSGGAMLGDRIRMRDLAADRGVFIRSMASRGARGAFSARAREAADVLDASGKDVVLIETAGAGQLDMDIVDAVHVVIALTTPEGGDIIQAMKAGLMEVADIFAVNKSDIKGAERMKSDLAAAIRMGTPRDRRGGRREPAVRLCDSKKGIGFDDIYADIIERRPCPARREAREKCGKSGPSHAGR
;
A
#
# COMPACT_ATOMS: atom_id res chain seq x y z
N MET A 1 6.76 1.48 -4.63
CA MET A 1 5.67 2.17 -5.38
C MET A 1 6.01 2.08 -6.86
N ILE A 2 5.05 1.72 -7.73
CA ILE A 2 5.22 2.03 -9.15
C ILE A 2 5.04 3.55 -9.23
N GLN A 3 6.14 4.32 -9.21
CA GLN A 3 6.14 5.80 -9.24
C GLN A 3 5.67 6.37 -10.59
N LYS A 4 5.18 5.51 -11.49
CA LYS A 4 4.67 5.90 -12.80
C LYS A 4 3.22 6.35 -12.70
N ARG A 5 2.81 7.28 -13.57
CA ARG A 5 1.39 7.56 -13.80
C ARG A 5 0.69 6.27 -14.23
N ARG A 6 -0.59 6.08 -13.90
CA ARG A 6 -1.35 4.85 -14.23
C ARG A 6 -1.23 4.46 -15.71
N GLN A 7 -1.25 5.44 -16.60
CA GLN A 7 -1.09 5.28 -18.06
C GLN A 7 0.28 4.76 -18.50
N ASP A 8 1.30 4.88 -17.65
CA ASP A 8 2.68 4.50 -17.92
C ASP A 8 3.03 3.11 -17.36
N ILE A 9 2.14 2.50 -16.55
CA ILE A 9 2.29 1.15 -15.99
C ILE A 9 2.12 0.12 -17.11
N ILE A 10 3.11 -0.75 -17.28
CA ILE A 10 3.07 -1.87 -18.21
C ILE A 10 2.67 -3.15 -17.48
N VAL A 11 1.63 -3.81 -17.95
CA VAL A 11 1.14 -5.08 -17.38
C VAL A 11 1.26 -6.19 -18.41
N GLY A 12 1.99 -7.24 -18.06
CA GLY A 12 2.05 -8.50 -18.81
C GLY A 12 1.16 -9.55 -18.14
N ILE A 13 0.23 -10.15 -18.88
CA ILE A 13 -0.69 -11.17 -18.36
C ILE A 13 -0.41 -12.50 -19.06
N LYS A 14 -0.09 -13.53 -18.27
CA LYS A 14 0.02 -14.91 -18.73
C LYS A 14 -1.40 -15.52 -18.77
N GLY A 15 -1.80 -15.96 -19.95
CA GLY A 15 -3.16 -16.38 -20.28
C GLY A 15 -4.02 -15.24 -20.86
N ALA A 16 -4.99 -15.60 -21.70
CA ALA A 16 -5.99 -14.70 -22.26
C ALA A 16 -7.43 -15.26 -22.25
N GLY A 17 -7.68 -16.28 -21.43
CA GLY A 17 -9.03 -16.78 -21.15
C GLY A 17 -9.89 -15.81 -20.34
N GLU A 18 -11.09 -16.22 -19.90
CA GLU A 18 -12.09 -15.36 -19.25
C GLU A 18 -11.53 -14.56 -18.07
N MET A 19 -10.83 -15.23 -17.15
CA MET A 19 -10.34 -14.60 -15.92
C MET A 19 -9.23 -13.58 -16.20
N ALA A 20 -8.29 -13.94 -17.08
CA ALA A 20 -7.25 -13.04 -17.58
C ALA A 20 -7.85 -11.83 -18.32
N SER A 21 -8.86 -12.07 -19.14
CA SER A 21 -9.54 -11.04 -19.92
C SER A 21 -10.30 -10.06 -19.04
N ALA A 22 -10.97 -10.54 -17.99
CA ALA A 22 -11.62 -9.68 -17.01
C ALA A 22 -10.60 -8.81 -16.25
N ALA A 23 -9.44 -9.37 -15.88
CA ALA A 23 -8.36 -8.61 -15.27
C ALA A 23 -7.84 -7.51 -16.21
N ALA A 24 -7.55 -7.87 -17.47
CA ALA A 24 -7.11 -6.93 -18.49
C ALA A 24 -8.15 -5.81 -18.74
N TRP A 25 -9.43 -6.19 -18.87
CA TRP A 25 -10.55 -5.27 -19.02
C TRP A 25 -10.63 -4.29 -17.85
N ARG A 26 -10.55 -4.79 -16.60
CA ARG A 26 -10.64 -3.94 -15.40
C ARG A 26 -9.48 -2.95 -15.31
N LEU A 27 -8.25 -3.41 -15.59
CA LEU A 27 -7.07 -2.56 -15.62
C LEU A 27 -7.19 -1.48 -16.70
N TYR A 28 -7.66 -1.85 -17.89
CA TYR A 28 -7.89 -0.92 -18.99
C TYR A 28 -8.92 0.16 -18.62
N MET A 29 -10.05 -0.25 -18.04
CA MET A 29 -11.10 0.66 -17.55
C MET A 29 -10.61 1.59 -16.44
N ALA A 30 -9.62 1.17 -15.65
CA ALA A 30 -8.98 2.00 -14.61
C ALA A 30 -7.88 2.94 -15.14
N GLY A 31 -7.65 2.97 -16.46
CA GLY A 31 -6.68 3.83 -17.12
C GLY A 31 -5.28 3.24 -17.27
N ILE A 32 -5.07 1.98 -16.89
CA ILE A 32 -3.82 1.25 -17.14
C ILE A 32 -3.92 0.64 -18.54
N ARG A 33 -3.50 1.40 -19.56
CA ARG A 33 -3.73 1.08 -20.98
C ARG A 33 -2.63 0.26 -21.65
N ARG A 34 -1.44 0.16 -21.04
CA ARG A 34 -0.31 -0.63 -21.58
C ARG A 34 -0.38 -2.07 -21.09
N VAL A 35 -1.35 -2.81 -21.60
CA VAL A 35 -1.58 -4.22 -21.26
C VAL A 35 -1.25 -5.11 -22.44
N PHE A 36 -0.45 -6.14 -22.23
CA PHE A 36 -0.25 -7.23 -23.18
C PHE A 36 -0.54 -8.57 -22.54
N MET A 37 -1.09 -9.50 -23.33
CA MET A 37 -1.51 -10.83 -22.90
C MET A 37 -0.81 -11.87 -23.75
N MET A 38 -0.36 -12.95 -23.12
CA MET A 38 0.34 -14.06 -23.78
C MET A 38 -0.49 -15.32 -23.65
N GLU A 39 -0.70 -16.01 -24.75
CA GLU A 39 -1.55 -17.19 -24.81
C GLU A 39 -0.90 -18.27 -25.68
N THR A 40 -1.38 -19.50 -25.56
CA THR A 40 -1.04 -20.60 -26.47
C THR A 40 -1.46 -20.29 -27.91
N SER A 41 -0.85 -20.97 -28.88
CA SER A 41 -1.20 -20.80 -30.30
C SER A 41 -2.60 -21.31 -30.65
N HIS A 42 -3.13 -22.22 -29.83
CA HIS A 42 -4.45 -22.83 -30.00
C HIS A 42 -5.23 -22.78 -28.67
N PRO A 43 -5.68 -21.58 -28.24
CA PRO A 43 -6.39 -21.45 -26.97
C PRO A 43 -7.72 -22.22 -26.98
N SER A 44 -8.03 -22.86 -25.86
CA SER A 44 -9.23 -23.69 -25.65
C SER A 44 -10.24 -23.03 -24.70
N ALA A 45 -10.45 -21.71 -24.83
CA ALA A 45 -11.37 -21.00 -23.96
C ALA A 45 -12.81 -21.52 -24.12
N VAL A 46 -13.49 -21.78 -23.01
CA VAL A 46 -14.91 -22.14 -23.00
C VAL A 46 -15.78 -20.89 -23.16
N ARG A 47 -15.51 -19.86 -22.36
CA ARG A 47 -16.23 -18.58 -22.37
C ARG A 47 -15.66 -17.65 -23.43
N ARG A 48 -15.66 -18.11 -24.70
CA ARG A 48 -15.03 -17.45 -25.84
C ARG A 48 -15.51 -16.03 -26.06
N ARG A 49 -16.82 -15.78 -25.92
CA ARG A 49 -17.39 -14.46 -26.19
C ARG A 49 -16.82 -13.34 -25.31
N VAL A 50 -16.33 -13.68 -24.13
CA VAL A 50 -15.73 -12.76 -23.14
C VAL A 50 -14.23 -12.99 -22.91
N SER A 51 -13.55 -13.65 -23.85
CA SER A 51 -12.12 -13.96 -23.74
C SER A 51 -11.33 -13.31 -24.88
N PHE A 52 -10.32 -12.51 -24.54
CA PHE A 52 -9.44 -11.86 -25.51
C PHE A 52 -8.54 -12.84 -26.27
N CYS A 53 -8.37 -14.08 -25.79
CA CYS A 53 -7.67 -15.13 -26.54
C CYS A 53 -8.26 -15.39 -27.93
N GLU A 54 -9.54 -15.10 -28.17
CA GLU A 54 -10.14 -15.24 -29.50
C GLU A 54 -9.48 -14.33 -30.54
N ALA A 55 -8.82 -13.24 -30.13
CA ALA A 55 -8.02 -12.43 -31.03
C ALA A 55 -6.89 -13.24 -31.69
N VAL A 56 -6.40 -14.32 -31.07
CA VAL A 56 -5.42 -15.23 -31.68
C VAL A 56 -5.98 -15.82 -32.98
N TYR A 57 -7.27 -16.19 -33.03
CA TYR A 57 -7.92 -16.70 -34.23
C TYR A 57 -8.44 -15.57 -35.14
N GLU A 58 -9.15 -14.60 -34.56
CA GLU A 58 -9.95 -13.60 -35.28
C GLU A 58 -9.18 -12.30 -35.58
N LYS A 59 -7.90 -12.23 -35.18
CA LYS A 59 -7.01 -11.06 -35.22
C LYS A 59 -7.44 -9.89 -34.31
N ARG A 60 -8.71 -9.79 -33.93
CA ARG A 60 -9.26 -8.79 -33.00
C ARG A 60 -10.37 -9.40 -32.15
N ARG A 61 -10.58 -8.83 -30.96
CA ARG A 61 -11.72 -9.18 -30.11
C ARG A 61 -12.19 -7.96 -29.31
N THR A 62 -13.49 -7.85 -29.09
CA THR A 62 -14.07 -6.86 -28.18
C THR A 62 -14.76 -7.58 -27.03
N VAL A 63 -14.52 -7.13 -25.80
CA VAL A 63 -15.21 -7.60 -24.60
C VAL A 63 -15.71 -6.38 -23.86
N GLU A 64 -17.04 -6.26 -23.72
CA GLU A 64 -17.70 -5.14 -23.03
C GLU A 64 -17.09 -3.76 -23.37
N GLY A 65 -16.99 -3.46 -24.67
CA GLY A 65 -16.48 -2.18 -25.19
C GLY A 65 -14.95 -2.03 -25.25
N VAL A 66 -14.18 -2.91 -24.61
CA VAL A 66 -12.70 -2.89 -24.67
C VAL A 66 -12.21 -3.76 -25.82
N ARG A 67 -11.33 -3.19 -26.65
CA ARG A 67 -10.78 -3.86 -27.85
C ARG A 67 -9.41 -4.46 -27.57
N ALA A 68 -9.18 -5.65 -28.10
CA ALA A 68 -7.90 -6.33 -28.15
C ALA A 68 -7.50 -6.66 -29.59
N SER A 69 -6.21 -6.73 -29.86
CA SER A 69 -5.65 -7.05 -31.17
C SER A 69 -4.52 -8.04 -31.08
N ARG A 70 -4.50 -8.97 -32.04
CA ARG A 70 -3.38 -9.90 -32.21
C ARG A 70 -2.16 -9.15 -32.67
N VAL A 71 -1.04 -9.41 -32.01
CA VAL A 71 0.28 -8.90 -32.37
C VAL A 71 1.31 -10.04 -32.31
N SER A 72 2.47 -9.83 -32.90
CA SER A 72 3.53 -10.85 -33.02
C SER A 72 4.85 -10.45 -32.36
N ASP A 73 5.04 -9.16 -32.06
CA ASP A 73 6.30 -8.60 -31.62
C ASP A 73 6.11 -7.35 -30.73
N GLU A 74 7.20 -6.85 -30.15
CA GLU A 74 7.23 -5.67 -29.27
C GLU A 74 6.70 -4.41 -29.97
N ALA A 75 7.06 -4.23 -31.23
CA ALA A 75 6.59 -3.10 -32.03
C ALA A 75 5.07 -3.16 -32.23
N GLY A 76 4.53 -4.35 -32.46
CA GLY A 76 3.11 -4.63 -32.54
C GLY A 76 2.39 -4.32 -31.24
N ILE A 77 2.96 -4.70 -30.09
CA ILE A 77 2.42 -4.35 -28.78
C ILE A 77 2.28 -2.82 -28.64
N ARG A 78 3.33 -2.06 -28.95
CA ARG A 78 3.31 -0.59 -28.86
C ARG A 78 2.27 0.03 -29.80
N ARG A 79 2.20 -0.44 -31.05
CA ARG A 79 1.17 -0.01 -32.02
C ARG A 79 -0.25 -0.34 -31.58
N ALA A 80 -0.46 -1.44 -30.85
CA ALA A 80 -1.77 -1.76 -30.31
C ALA A 80 -2.16 -0.77 -29.20
N TRP A 81 -1.23 -0.45 -28.29
CA TRP A 81 -1.47 0.53 -27.22
C TRP A 81 -1.75 1.94 -27.77
N GLU A 82 -1.06 2.38 -28.80
CA GLU A 82 -1.31 3.66 -29.48
C GLU A 82 -2.74 3.75 -30.03
N ARG A 83 -3.31 2.63 -30.47
CA ARG A 83 -4.71 2.54 -30.94
C ARG A 83 -5.72 2.37 -29.81
N GLY A 84 -5.27 2.35 -28.54
CA GLY A 84 -6.11 2.05 -27.39
C GLY A 84 -6.61 0.60 -27.38
N HIS A 85 -5.80 -0.34 -27.86
CA HIS A 85 -6.12 -1.77 -27.83
C HIS A 85 -5.22 -2.51 -26.84
N ILE A 86 -5.76 -3.55 -26.21
CA ILE A 86 -4.97 -4.56 -25.50
C ILE A 86 -4.22 -5.42 -26.53
N ALA A 87 -2.93 -5.67 -26.32
CA ALA A 87 -2.15 -6.54 -27.18
C ALA A 87 -2.32 -8.01 -26.76
N VAL A 88 -2.52 -8.91 -27.72
CA VAL A 88 -2.63 -10.37 -27.47
C VAL A 88 -1.66 -11.10 -28.38
N LEU A 89 -0.84 -11.99 -27.80
CA LEU A 89 0.21 -12.72 -28.50
C LEU A 89 0.01 -14.23 -28.34
N ALA A 90 0.34 -14.96 -29.41
CA ALA A 90 0.61 -16.39 -29.31
C ALA A 90 2.06 -16.57 -28.82
N ASP A 91 2.21 -16.69 -27.50
CA ASP A 91 3.48 -16.81 -26.79
C ASP A 91 3.31 -17.81 -25.62
N PRO A 92 3.34 -19.12 -25.92
CA PRO A 92 3.08 -20.17 -24.93
C PRO A 92 4.14 -20.28 -23.83
N ARG A 93 5.34 -19.70 -24.04
CA ARG A 93 6.45 -19.72 -23.08
C ARG A 93 6.62 -18.42 -22.31
N TRP A 94 5.79 -17.42 -22.62
CA TRP A 94 5.84 -16.07 -22.03
C TRP A 94 7.19 -15.37 -22.24
N ASP A 95 7.85 -15.66 -23.36
CA ASP A 95 9.15 -15.10 -23.73
C ASP A 95 9.10 -13.55 -23.71
N MET A 96 7.92 -12.97 -23.98
CA MET A 96 7.69 -11.53 -24.01
C MET A 96 7.83 -10.83 -22.64
N ILE A 97 7.71 -11.55 -21.51
CA ILE A 97 7.94 -10.99 -20.17
C ILE A 97 9.36 -10.44 -20.05
N SER A 98 10.35 -11.23 -20.44
CA SER A 98 11.77 -10.87 -20.36
C SER A 98 12.15 -9.68 -21.25
N ARG A 99 11.45 -9.55 -22.39
CA ARG A 99 11.68 -8.51 -23.40
C ARG A 99 11.03 -7.18 -23.03
N MET A 100 9.74 -7.23 -22.67
CA MET A 100 8.96 -6.03 -22.34
C MET A 100 9.22 -5.52 -20.92
N ARG A 101 9.74 -6.36 -20.03
CA ARG A 101 10.03 -6.06 -18.61
C ARG A 101 8.89 -5.29 -17.94
N PRO A 102 7.70 -5.91 -17.82
CA PRO A 102 6.52 -5.22 -17.31
C PRO A 102 6.71 -4.77 -15.86
N ASP A 103 5.99 -3.73 -15.45
CA ASP A 103 5.94 -3.29 -14.05
C ASP A 103 5.14 -4.29 -13.19
N VAL A 104 4.21 -5.01 -13.82
CA VAL A 104 3.37 -6.05 -13.22
C VAL A 104 3.30 -7.26 -14.15
N ALA A 105 3.57 -8.44 -13.61
CA ALA A 105 3.28 -9.71 -14.24
C ALA A 105 2.09 -10.37 -13.53
N LEU A 106 1.11 -10.85 -14.26
CA LEU A 106 -0.05 -11.56 -13.71
C LEU A 106 -0.14 -12.94 -14.33
N ASP A 107 -0.04 -13.99 -13.52
CA ASP A 107 -0.45 -15.33 -13.93
C ASP A 107 -1.95 -15.51 -13.74
N ALA A 108 -2.67 -15.59 -14.86
CA ALA A 108 -4.11 -15.78 -14.90
C ALA A 108 -4.50 -17.03 -15.72
N ILE A 109 -3.58 -17.99 -15.87
CA ILE A 109 -3.80 -19.22 -16.64
C ILE A 109 -4.75 -20.17 -15.91
N LEU A 110 -4.68 -20.18 -14.56
CA LEU A 110 -5.43 -21.12 -13.70
C LEU A 110 -5.09 -22.58 -13.99
N ALA A 111 -3.80 -22.87 -14.21
CA ALA A 111 -3.31 -24.23 -14.42
C ALA A 111 -3.45 -25.14 -13.18
N LYS A 112 -3.82 -24.58 -12.02
CA LYS A 112 -3.93 -25.25 -10.71
C LYS A 112 -2.61 -25.75 -10.12
N LYS A 113 -1.51 -25.44 -10.81
CA LYS A 113 -0.11 -25.67 -10.42
C LYS A 113 0.74 -24.55 -11.01
N ASN A 114 1.83 -24.21 -10.35
CA ASN A 114 2.81 -23.28 -10.91
C ASN A 114 3.51 -23.93 -12.12
N LEU A 115 3.48 -23.25 -13.26
CA LEU A 115 4.09 -23.70 -14.53
C LEU A 115 5.40 -22.96 -14.85
N GLY A 116 5.93 -22.16 -13.92
CA GLY A 116 7.13 -21.35 -14.11
C GLY A 116 6.94 -19.86 -13.88
N THR A 117 5.91 -19.47 -13.11
CA THR A 117 5.75 -18.10 -12.61
C THR A 117 6.61 -17.89 -11.37
N GLY A 118 7.29 -16.75 -11.33
CA GLY A 118 8.26 -16.42 -10.29
C GLY A 118 8.24 -14.94 -9.92
N LEU A 119 8.85 -14.63 -8.78
CA LEU A 119 8.94 -13.26 -8.25
C LEU A 119 9.78 -12.32 -9.13
N ASP A 120 10.58 -12.87 -10.02
CA ASP A 120 11.44 -12.18 -10.97
C ASP A 120 10.76 -11.82 -12.31
N ASP A 121 9.57 -12.36 -12.58
CA ASP A 121 8.79 -12.02 -13.79
C ASP A 121 8.51 -10.50 -13.90
N ALA A 122 8.33 -9.83 -12.77
CA ALA A 122 8.15 -8.37 -12.70
C ALA A 122 8.42 -7.83 -11.30
N PRO A 123 8.62 -6.51 -11.12
CA PRO A 123 8.62 -5.88 -9.80
C PRO A 123 7.35 -6.16 -8.98
N LEU A 124 6.24 -6.56 -9.61
CA LEU A 124 5.10 -7.19 -8.96
C LEU A 124 4.55 -8.32 -9.81
N THR A 125 4.95 -9.54 -9.46
CA THR A 125 4.27 -10.76 -9.86
C THR A 125 3.02 -11.00 -8.99
N LEU A 126 1.88 -11.18 -9.64
CA LEU A 126 0.61 -11.62 -9.08
C LEU A 126 0.23 -12.97 -9.67
N ALA A 127 -0.53 -13.77 -8.93
CA ALA A 127 -1.11 -15.00 -9.46
C ALA A 127 -2.57 -15.17 -9.05
N LEU A 128 -3.37 -15.77 -9.93
CA LEU A 128 -4.74 -16.20 -9.63
C LEU A 128 -4.70 -17.68 -9.20
N GLY A 129 -5.10 -17.98 -7.96
CA GLY A 129 -5.01 -19.32 -7.37
C GLY A 129 -5.87 -20.37 -8.10
N PRO A 130 -5.79 -21.68 -7.82
CA PRO A 130 -4.88 -22.36 -6.90
C PRO A 130 -3.56 -22.77 -7.56
N GLY A 131 -2.64 -23.32 -6.77
CA GLY A 131 -1.36 -23.83 -7.25
C GLY A 131 -0.19 -22.86 -7.08
N PHE A 132 -0.39 -21.78 -6.32
CA PHE A 132 0.61 -20.76 -6.02
C PHE A 132 0.65 -20.46 -4.52
N GLU A 133 1.85 -20.20 -4.02
CA GLU A 133 2.17 -19.73 -2.68
C GLU A 133 2.56 -18.25 -2.72
N ALA A 134 1.81 -17.41 -2.01
CA ALA A 134 2.13 -15.98 -1.86
C ALA A 134 3.39 -15.83 -1.01
N GLY A 135 4.33 -14.99 -1.49
CA GLY A 135 5.64 -14.80 -0.90
C GLY A 135 6.73 -15.70 -1.49
N ARG A 136 6.37 -16.76 -2.24
CA ARG A 136 7.30 -17.69 -2.88
C ARG A 136 7.18 -17.71 -4.40
N ASP A 137 5.99 -17.99 -4.92
CA ASP A 137 5.73 -18.08 -6.37
C ASP A 137 5.32 -16.72 -6.95
N ALA A 138 4.56 -15.94 -6.18
CA ALA A 138 4.09 -14.60 -6.53
C ALA A 138 4.08 -13.71 -5.29
N HIS A 139 4.19 -12.39 -5.47
CA HIS A 139 4.16 -11.45 -4.34
C HIS A 139 2.81 -11.46 -3.64
N MET A 140 1.74 -11.68 -4.40
CA MET A 140 0.39 -11.87 -3.88
C MET A 140 -0.35 -12.88 -4.74
N VAL A 141 -1.18 -13.69 -4.09
CA VAL A 141 -2.09 -14.63 -4.76
C VAL A 141 -3.51 -14.15 -4.52
N ILE A 142 -4.36 -14.21 -5.54
CA ILE A 142 -5.77 -13.83 -5.43
C ILE A 142 -6.62 -15.10 -5.38
N GLU A 143 -7.44 -15.21 -4.34
CA GLU A 143 -8.37 -16.32 -4.17
C GLU A 143 -9.41 -16.33 -5.30
N THR A 144 -9.56 -17.49 -5.94
CA THR A 144 -10.54 -17.70 -7.02
C THR A 144 -11.62 -18.73 -6.67
N ALA A 145 -11.52 -19.45 -5.56
CA ALA A 145 -12.59 -20.29 -5.05
C ALA A 145 -13.82 -19.42 -4.73
N ARG A 146 -15.01 -19.89 -5.15
CA ARG A 146 -16.26 -19.21 -4.79
C ARG A 146 -16.57 -19.45 -3.32
N GLY A 147 -17.02 -18.41 -2.64
CA GLY A 147 -17.35 -18.41 -1.22
C GLY A 147 -17.08 -17.03 -0.61
N HIS A 148 -17.06 -16.96 0.72
CA HIS A 148 -16.84 -15.72 1.46
C HIS A 148 -15.46 -15.08 1.22
N HIS A 149 -14.50 -15.83 0.67
CA HIS A 149 -13.14 -15.36 0.43
C HIS A 149 -12.83 -15.11 -1.05
N LEU A 150 -13.81 -15.20 -1.95
CA LEU A 150 -13.59 -14.94 -3.37
C LEU A 150 -13.00 -13.53 -3.59
N GLY A 151 -11.86 -13.45 -4.27
CA GLY A 151 -11.14 -12.18 -4.49
C GLY A 151 -10.22 -11.77 -3.34
N ARG A 152 -10.19 -12.49 -2.21
CA ARG A 152 -9.24 -12.18 -1.12
C ARG A 152 -7.81 -12.16 -1.66
N ILE A 153 -7.11 -11.05 -1.39
CA ILE A 153 -5.69 -10.90 -1.68
C ILE A 153 -4.92 -11.58 -0.55
N ILE A 154 -4.18 -12.62 -0.90
CA ILE A 154 -3.34 -13.42 -0.03
C ILE A 154 -1.92 -12.91 -0.19
N THR A 155 -1.32 -12.40 0.90
CA THR A 155 0.04 -11.88 0.92
C THR A 155 1.06 -12.88 1.48
N GLU A 156 0.58 -13.97 2.10
CA GLU A 156 1.38 -15.06 2.63
C GLU A 156 0.55 -16.35 2.61
N GLY A 157 1.14 -17.46 2.17
CA GLY A 157 0.49 -18.77 2.10
C GLY A 157 -0.29 -19.04 0.80
N PHE A 158 -1.16 -20.05 0.81
CA PHE A 158 -1.80 -20.58 -0.39
C PHE A 158 -3.24 -20.10 -0.58
N ALA A 159 -3.67 -19.99 -1.84
CA ALA A 159 -5.10 -19.99 -2.17
C ALA A 159 -5.73 -21.36 -1.91
N ALA A 160 -7.05 -21.40 -1.72
CA ALA A 160 -7.80 -22.62 -1.48
C ALA A 160 -7.58 -23.65 -2.60
N PRO A 161 -7.37 -24.94 -2.28
CA PRO A 161 -7.06 -25.97 -3.27
C PRO A 161 -8.20 -26.17 -4.28
N ASN A 162 -7.87 -26.63 -5.49
CA ASN A 162 -8.89 -26.94 -6.49
C ASN A 162 -9.74 -28.14 -6.05
N THR A 163 -11.00 -27.89 -5.69
CA THR A 163 -11.97 -28.94 -5.32
C THR A 163 -12.47 -29.77 -6.52
N GLY A 164 -12.25 -29.30 -7.75
CA GLY A 164 -12.77 -29.95 -8.97
C GLY A 164 -14.28 -29.76 -9.20
N ILE A 165 -15.01 -29.22 -8.22
CA ILE A 165 -16.44 -28.97 -8.28
C ILE A 165 -16.70 -27.52 -8.77
N PRO A 166 -17.41 -27.32 -9.88
CA PRO A 166 -17.79 -25.99 -10.34
C PRO A 166 -18.74 -25.30 -9.35
N GLY A 167 -18.65 -23.97 -9.28
CA GLY A 167 -19.59 -23.18 -8.49
C GLY A 167 -21.05 -23.33 -8.93
N ARG A 168 -21.97 -23.28 -7.95
CA ARG A 168 -23.41 -23.31 -8.19
C ARG A 168 -23.88 -22.06 -8.95
N ILE A 169 -24.71 -22.26 -9.98
CA ILE A 169 -25.46 -21.21 -10.68
C ILE A 169 -26.89 -21.74 -10.82
N GLY A 170 -27.89 -20.97 -10.38
CA GLY A 170 -29.29 -21.42 -10.40
C GLY A 170 -29.53 -22.77 -9.69
N GLY A 171 -28.78 -23.07 -8.63
CA GLY A 171 -28.87 -24.34 -7.89
C GLY A 171 -28.01 -25.50 -8.42
N HIS A 172 -27.51 -25.43 -9.66
CA HIS A 172 -26.74 -26.51 -10.30
C HIS A 172 -25.21 -26.27 -10.25
N ALA A 173 -24.43 -27.29 -9.90
CA ALA A 173 -22.96 -27.24 -9.84
C ALA A 173 -22.28 -28.03 -10.97
N LEU A 174 -22.36 -29.37 -10.93
CA LEU A 174 -21.70 -30.25 -11.90
C LEU A 174 -22.49 -30.41 -13.20
N LYS A 175 -23.80 -30.65 -13.10
CA LYS A 175 -24.70 -30.93 -14.24
C LYS A 175 -24.74 -29.83 -15.31
N ARG A 176 -24.32 -28.62 -14.97
CA ARG A 176 -24.26 -27.49 -15.91
C ARG A 176 -23.02 -27.50 -16.81
N VAL A 177 -22.04 -28.38 -16.55
CA VAL A 177 -20.77 -28.40 -17.25
C VAL A 177 -20.76 -29.52 -18.28
N LEU A 178 -20.62 -29.14 -19.55
CA LEU A 178 -20.47 -30.07 -20.65
C LEU A 178 -19.03 -30.61 -20.65
N ARG A 179 -18.89 -31.93 -20.62
CA ARG A 179 -17.59 -32.62 -20.55
C ARG A 179 -17.42 -33.61 -21.68
N ALA A 180 -16.17 -33.76 -22.14
CA ALA A 180 -15.83 -34.67 -23.22
C ALA A 180 -16.16 -36.13 -22.82
N PRO A 181 -17.07 -36.82 -23.52
CA PRO A 181 -17.48 -38.19 -23.21
C PRO A 181 -16.48 -39.26 -23.67
N ALA A 182 -15.49 -38.88 -24.48
CA ALA A 182 -14.40 -39.68 -25.01
C ALA A 182 -13.19 -38.78 -25.31
N GLU A 183 -12.04 -39.39 -25.62
CA GLU A 183 -10.92 -38.67 -26.24
C GLU A 183 -11.17 -38.51 -27.75
N GLY A 184 -10.92 -37.32 -28.29
CA GLY A 184 -11.07 -37.09 -29.73
C GLY A 184 -11.17 -35.62 -30.11
N VAL A 185 -11.60 -35.36 -31.35
CA VAL A 185 -11.87 -34.01 -31.86
C VAL A 185 -13.32 -33.64 -31.56
N PHE A 186 -13.53 -32.42 -31.09
CA PHE A 186 -14.86 -31.89 -30.80
C PHE A 186 -15.54 -31.31 -32.04
N GLU A 187 -16.79 -31.68 -32.26
CA GLU A 187 -17.68 -31.11 -33.28
C GLU A 187 -18.94 -30.58 -32.61
N ALA A 188 -19.14 -29.26 -32.65
CA ALA A 188 -20.29 -28.62 -32.02
C ALA A 188 -21.57 -28.87 -32.84
N ALA A 189 -22.67 -29.19 -32.16
CA ALA A 189 -24.02 -29.23 -32.74
C ALA A 189 -24.82 -27.96 -32.43
N VAL A 190 -24.34 -27.14 -31.48
CA VAL A 190 -24.95 -25.89 -31.01
C VAL A 190 -23.92 -24.78 -30.93
N GLU A 191 -24.37 -23.53 -30.93
CA GLU A 191 -23.53 -22.35 -30.74
C GLU A 191 -23.70 -21.75 -29.33
N ILE A 192 -22.72 -20.93 -28.92
CA ILE A 192 -22.87 -20.13 -27.70
C ILE A 192 -24.06 -19.18 -27.90
N GLY A 193 -25.04 -19.20 -27.00
CA GLY A 193 -26.26 -18.40 -27.08
C GLY A 193 -27.51 -19.22 -27.38
N ASP A 194 -27.35 -20.43 -27.90
CA ASP A 194 -28.47 -21.33 -28.18
C ASP A 194 -29.10 -21.84 -26.88
N ARG A 195 -30.41 -22.06 -26.93
CA ARG A 195 -31.12 -22.78 -25.87
C ARG A 195 -30.97 -24.27 -26.12
N ILE A 196 -30.81 -25.04 -25.05
CA ILE A 196 -30.69 -26.49 -25.09
C ILE A 196 -31.51 -27.10 -23.96
N SER A 197 -32.19 -28.21 -24.26
CA SER A 197 -32.96 -28.99 -23.29
C SER A 197 -32.11 -30.14 -22.74
N ALA A 198 -32.41 -30.58 -21.52
CA ALA A 198 -31.81 -31.78 -20.97
C ALA A 198 -32.12 -32.99 -21.86
N GLY A 199 -31.10 -33.78 -22.20
CA GLY A 199 -31.18 -34.91 -23.13
C GLY A 199 -30.80 -34.57 -24.57
N GLU A 200 -30.69 -33.29 -24.94
CA GLU A 200 -30.24 -32.89 -26.28
C GLU A 200 -28.70 -32.93 -26.42
N PRO A 201 -28.17 -33.28 -27.60
CA PRO A 201 -26.74 -33.27 -27.85
C PRO A 201 -26.21 -31.85 -28.08
N ALA A 202 -25.19 -31.45 -27.31
CA ALA A 202 -24.45 -30.21 -27.54
C ALA A 202 -23.34 -30.35 -28.61
N GLY A 203 -23.04 -31.58 -29.03
CA GLY A 203 -22.01 -31.91 -30.02
C GLY A 203 -21.46 -33.32 -29.81
N THR A 204 -20.39 -33.66 -30.53
CA THR A 204 -19.70 -34.95 -30.41
C THR A 204 -18.22 -34.75 -30.08
N VAL A 205 -17.60 -35.70 -29.37
CA VAL A 205 -16.14 -35.78 -29.19
C VAL A 205 -15.70 -37.18 -29.56
N GLY A 206 -14.84 -37.30 -30.58
CA GLY A 206 -14.39 -38.61 -31.06
C GLY A 206 -15.57 -39.50 -31.52
N GLY A 207 -16.60 -38.90 -32.10
CA GLY A 207 -17.82 -39.58 -32.57
C GLY A 207 -18.84 -39.92 -31.48
N LYS A 208 -18.56 -39.64 -30.20
CA LYS A 208 -19.51 -39.88 -29.09
C LYS A 208 -20.25 -38.60 -28.70
N GLU A 209 -21.56 -38.70 -28.53
CA GLU A 209 -22.42 -37.55 -28.18
C GLU A 209 -22.15 -37.02 -26.78
N MET A 210 -22.09 -35.69 -26.68
CA MET A 210 -21.99 -34.93 -25.44
C MET A 210 -23.37 -34.33 -25.11
N ILE A 211 -24.09 -35.00 -24.22
CA ILE A 211 -25.49 -34.69 -23.90
C ILE A 211 -25.59 -33.62 -22.79
N ALA A 212 -26.54 -32.71 -22.93
CA ALA A 212 -26.89 -31.74 -21.89
C ALA A 212 -27.66 -32.42 -20.74
N GLU A 213 -27.26 -32.18 -19.49
CA GLU A 213 -27.94 -32.74 -18.30
C GLU A 213 -29.01 -31.80 -17.71
N ILE A 214 -29.09 -30.56 -18.20
CA ILE A 214 -30.01 -29.52 -17.72
C ILE A 214 -30.49 -28.66 -18.88
N ASP A 215 -31.66 -28.05 -18.70
CA ASP A 215 -32.16 -27.00 -19.57
C ASP A 215 -31.39 -25.70 -19.35
N GLY A 216 -31.26 -24.88 -20.41
CA GLY A 216 -30.79 -23.51 -20.28
C GLY A 216 -30.18 -22.98 -21.57
N VAL A 217 -29.30 -21.99 -21.41
CA VAL A 217 -28.55 -21.41 -22.54
C VAL A 217 -27.12 -21.92 -22.54
N VAL A 218 -26.61 -22.34 -23.70
CA VAL A 218 -25.20 -22.67 -23.90
C VAL A 218 -24.37 -21.40 -23.76
N ARG A 219 -23.86 -21.17 -22.56
CA ARG A 219 -23.17 -19.93 -22.19
C ARG A 219 -21.70 -19.95 -22.60
N GLY A 220 -21.09 -21.13 -22.67
CA GLY A 220 -19.71 -21.30 -23.10
C GLY A 220 -19.55 -22.63 -23.82
N LEU A 221 -18.72 -22.63 -24.85
CA LEU A 221 -18.40 -23.78 -25.66
C LEU A 221 -17.01 -23.59 -26.28
N VAL A 222 -16.16 -24.61 -26.22
CA VAL A 222 -14.88 -24.60 -26.94
C VAL A 222 -15.11 -24.62 -28.44
N ARG A 223 -14.08 -24.29 -29.23
CA ARG A 223 -14.20 -24.22 -30.69
C ARG A 223 -14.25 -25.64 -31.29
N THR A 224 -15.10 -25.85 -32.30
CA THR A 224 -15.06 -27.05 -33.15
C THR A 224 -13.64 -27.28 -33.68
N GLY A 225 -13.20 -28.54 -33.73
CA GLY A 225 -11.83 -28.92 -34.07
C GLY A 225 -10.88 -29.00 -32.87
N THR A 226 -11.32 -28.64 -31.66
CA THR A 226 -10.48 -28.78 -30.44
C THR A 226 -10.26 -30.26 -30.13
N LYS A 227 -8.98 -30.66 -29.99
CA LYS A 227 -8.61 -31.99 -29.46
C LYS A 227 -8.85 -32.00 -27.95
N ALA A 228 -9.67 -32.92 -27.48
CA ALA A 228 -10.07 -33.01 -26.07
C ALA A 228 -9.79 -34.42 -25.52
N PRO A 229 -9.04 -34.53 -24.41
CA PRO A 229 -8.99 -35.77 -23.64
C PRO A 229 -10.33 -36.03 -22.94
N LEU A 230 -10.55 -37.28 -22.54
CA LEU A 230 -11.71 -37.68 -21.75
C LEU A 230 -11.93 -36.74 -20.55
N ASN A 231 -13.18 -36.35 -20.31
CA ASN A 231 -13.62 -35.55 -19.17
C ASN A 231 -13.14 -34.07 -19.16
N MET A 232 -12.48 -33.61 -20.24
CA MET A 232 -12.14 -32.20 -20.43
C MET A 232 -13.42 -31.34 -20.41
N LYS A 233 -13.36 -30.15 -19.80
CA LYS A 233 -14.47 -29.20 -19.84
C LYS A 233 -14.59 -28.63 -21.26
N MET A 234 -15.71 -28.91 -21.91
CA MET A 234 -16.01 -28.47 -23.28
C MET A 234 -16.94 -27.25 -23.31
N GLY A 235 -17.81 -27.12 -22.31
CA GLY A 235 -18.80 -26.07 -22.29
C GLY A 235 -19.42 -25.84 -20.91
N ASP A 236 -20.28 -24.85 -20.80
CA ASP A 236 -21.22 -24.75 -19.70
C ASP A 236 -22.55 -24.12 -20.11
N ILE A 237 -23.61 -24.63 -19.51
CA ILE A 237 -24.99 -24.20 -19.65
C ILE A 237 -25.33 -23.26 -18.48
N ASP A 238 -26.03 -22.18 -18.76
CA ASP A 238 -26.58 -21.28 -17.74
C ASP A 238 -28.08 -21.57 -17.54
N PRO A 239 -28.48 -22.15 -16.39
CA PRO A 239 -29.88 -22.55 -16.14
C PRO A 239 -30.83 -21.37 -15.96
N ARG A 240 -30.31 -20.14 -15.82
CA ARG A 240 -31.14 -18.92 -15.72
C ARG A 240 -31.76 -18.54 -17.06
N ASN A 241 -31.34 -19.18 -18.15
CA ASN A 241 -31.96 -19.13 -19.46
C ASN A 241 -32.00 -17.71 -20.08
N ASP A 242 -30.99 -16.89 -19.76
CA ASP A 242 -30.79 -15.52 -20.26
C ASP A 242 -29.56 -15.47 -21.19
N PRO A 243 -29.78 -15.29 -22.51
CA PRO A 243 -28.68 -15.22 -23.49
C PRO A 243 -27.73 -14.04 -23.30
N SER A 244 -28.16 -12.94 -22.65
CA SER A 244 -27.31 -11.77 -22.45
C SER A 244 -26.05 -12.06 -21.62
N PHE A 245 -26.11 -13.09 -20.76
CA PHE A 245 -24.96 -13.53 -19.96
C PHE A 245 -23.86 -14.19 -20.79
N CYS A 246 -24.12 -14.54 -22.05
CA CYS A 246 -23.11 -15.06 -22.97
C CYS A 246 -22.00 -14.03 -23.20
N ASP A 247 -22.36 -12.76 -23.30
CA ASP A 247 -21.46 -11.64 -23.62
C ASP A 247 -21.03 -10.83 -22.37
N ALA A 248 -21.52 -11.21 -21.19
CA ALA A 248 -21.18 -10.56 -19.93
C ALA A 248 -20.01 -11.24 -19.18
N ILE A 249 -19.05 -10.45 -18.70
CA ILE A 249 -18.01 -10.88 -17.76
C ILE A 249 -18.70 -11.40 -16.49
N SER A 250 -18.36 -12.62 -16.07
CA SER A 250 -19.01 -13.26 -14.93
C SER A 250 -18.73 -12.54 -13.60
N ASP A 251 -19.64 -12.65 -12.64
CA ASP A 251 -19.50 -12.06 -11.30
C ASP A 251 -18.19 -12.48 -10.62
N LYS A 252 -17.79 -13.75 -10.81
CA LYS A 252 -16.51 -14.28 -10.32
C LYS A 252 -15.33 -13.53 -10.94
N ALA A 253 -15.33 -13.41 -12.26
CA ALA A 253 -14.26 -12.73 -12.97
C ALA A 253 -14.23 -11.22 -12.63
N ARG A 254 -15.39 -10.60 -12.38
CA ARG A 254 -15.49 -9.21 -11.91
C ARG A 254 -14.90 -9.02 -10.50
N ALA A 255 -15.21 -9.92 -9.56
CA ALA A 255 -14.69 -9.86 -8.20
C ALA A 255 -13.17 -10.05 -8.16
N VAL A 256 -12.67 -11.08 -8.85
CA VAL A 256 -11.23 -11.36 -8.93
C VAL A 256 -10.49 -10.22 -9.65
N SER A 257 -11.00 -9.70 -10.76
CA SER A 257 -10.36 -8.57 -11.46
C SER A 257 -10.36 -7.28 -10.65
N GLY A 258 -11.38 -7.02 -9.82
CA GLY A 258 -11.36 -5.92 -8.87
C GLY A 258 -10.19 -6.03 -7.89
N SER A 259 -9.93 -7.25 -7.42
CA SER A 259 -8.83 -7.55 -6.51
C SER A 259 -7.46 -7.48 -7.20
N VAL A 260 -7.38 -7.83 -8.49
CA VAL A 260 -6.18 -7.59 -9.31
C VAL A 260 -5.88 -6.10 -9.38
N LEU A 261 -6.88 -5.27 -9.70
CA LEU A 261 -6.70 -3.82 -9.75
C LEU A 261 -6.27 -3.26 -8.39
N GLU A 262 -6.91 -3.70 -7.32
CA GLU A 262 -6.51 -3.35 -5.96
C GLU A 262 -5.05 -3.74 -5.71
N ALA A 263 -4.64 -4.97 -5.98
CA ALA A 263 -3.26 -5.43 -5.78
C ALA A 263 -2.23 -4.62 -6.58
N VAL A 264 -2.56 -4.26 -7.82
CA VAL A 264 -1.71 -3.41 -8.68
C VAL A 264 -1.54 -2.00 -8.12
N LEU A 265 -2.62 -1.42 -7.58
CA LEU A 265 -2.63 -0.07 -7.02
C LEU A 265 -2.26 -0.03 -5.53
N ARG A 266 -2.25 -1.17 -4.85
CA ARG A 266 -2.05 -1.27 -3.41
C ARG A 266 -0.72 -0.60 -3.07
N PRO A 267 -0.71 0.35 -2.12
CA PRO A 267 0.53 0.87 -1.58
C PRO A 267 1.27 -0.33 -1.02
N ARG A 268 2.38 -0.70 -1.66
CA ARG A 268 3.22 -1.73 -1.09
C ARG A 268 3.74 -1.15 0.22
N PRO A 269 3.65 -1.83 1.38
CA PRO A 269 4.70 -1.66 2.37
C PRO A 269 6.01 -1.81 1.60
N SER A 270 7.06 -1.07 1.92
CA SER A 270 8.34 -1.22 1.25
C SER A 270 8.85 -2.66 1.47
N SER A 271 8.36 -3.61 0.67
CA SER A 271 8.64 -5.02 0.77
C SER A 271 9.92 -5.27 -0.01
N PRO A 272 10.75 -6.18 0.50
CA PRO A 272 12.12 -6.37 0.07
C PRO A 272 12.12 -6.75 -1.41
N ARG A 273 13.10 -6.22 -2.15
CA ARG A 273 13.44 -6.81 -3.45
C ARG A 273 13.83 -8.26 -3.15
N VAL A 274 13.08 -9.22 -3.70
CA VAL A 274 13.53 -10.61 -3.75
C VAL A 274 14.59 -10.68 -4.84
N GLY A 275 15.78 -10.19 -4.50
CA GLY A 275 16.98 -10.96 -4.75
C GLY A 275 17.22 -11.74 -3.46
N CYS A 276 17.58 -13.01 -3.58
CA CYS A 276 18.19 -13.73 -2.50
C CYS A 276 19.44 -12.95 -2.09
N PHE A 277 19.32 -12.15 -1.04
CA PHE A 277 20.42 -11.75 -0.19
C PHE A 277 19.83 -11.91 1.21
N GLU A 278 20.34 -12.90 1.94
CA GLU A 278 20.73 -12.60 3.30
C GLU A 278 21.35 -11.21 3.24
N THR A 279 20.69 -10.19 3.80
CA THR A 279 21.31 -8.87 3.88
C THR A 279 22.57 -9.09 4.68
N SER A 280 23.68 -9.23 3.96
CA SER A 280 24.99 -9.31 4.57
C SER A 280 25.10 -8.09 5.48
N SER A 281 25.76 -8.23 6.62
CA SER A 281 26.05 -7.10 7.51
C SER A 281 26.57 -5.86 6.75
N GLY A 282 27.24 -6.08 5.60
CA GLY A 282 27.66 -5.02 4.67
C GLY A 282 26.54 -4.16 4.07
N GLU A 283 25.40 -4.73 3.68
CA GLU A 283 24.28 -3.96 3.09
C GLU A 283 23.53 -3.12 4.13
N ILE A 284 23.34 -3.66 5.34
CA ILE A 284 22.74 -2.92 6.45
C ILE A 284 23.67 -1.79 6.89
N SER A 285 24.98 -2.06 6.91
CA SER A 285 26.00 -1.04 7.19
C SER A 285 25.99 0.09 6.16
N ASP A 286 25.90 -0.21 4.85
CA ASP A 286 25.75 0.82 3.80
C ASP A 286 24.48 1.64 3.99
N LEU A 287 23.35 0.98 4.25
CA LEU A 287 22.09 1.68 4.49
C LEU A 287 22.19 2.63 5.71
N ALA A 288 22.78 2.17 6.80
CA ALA A 288 23.01 2.98 7.99
C ALA A 288 23.93 4.17 7.69
N ALA A 289 25.03 3.96 6.96
CA ALA A 289 25.95 5.03 6.56
C ALA A 289 25.26 6.10 5.70
N ARG A 290 24.41 5.70 4.76
CA ARG A 290 23.64 6.61 3.90
C ARG A 290 22.50 7.31 4.64
N ALA A 291 21.90 6.65 5.64
CA ALA A 291 20.94 7.30 6.53
C ALA A 291 21.64 8.38 7.38
N LEU A 292 22.84 8.09 7.89
CA LEU A 292 23.69 9.05 8.61
C LEU A 292 24.13 10.23 7.74
N SER A 293 24.25 10.04 6.42
CA SER A 293 24.55 11.13 5.48
C SER A 293 23.32 11.98 5.12
N GLY A 294 22.14 11.70 5.71
CA GLY A 294 20.92 12.45 5.47
C GLY A 294 20.20 12.12 4.16
N ALA A 295 20.56 11.03 3.47
CA ALA A 295 19.93 10.67 2.20
C ALA A 295 18.44 10.32 2.39
N PRO A 296 17.47 11.07 1.83
CA PRO A 296 16.05 10.92 2.20
C PRO A 296 15.48 9.51 2.00
N ALA A 297 15.89 8.82 0.93
CA ALA A 297 15.46 7.45 0.67
C ALA A 297 16.03 6.46 1.69
N ALA A 298 17.30 6.64 2.12
CA ALA A 298 17.94 5.80 3.13
C ALA A 298 17.33 6.06 4.51
N VAL A 299 17.09 7.31 4.88
CA VAL A 299 16.39 7.71 6.11
C VAL A 299 15.00 7.09 6.17
N SER A 300 14.20 7.22 5.09
CA SER A 300 12.87 6.60 5.04
C SER A 300 12.95 5.08 5.19
N ARG A 301 13.94 4.44 4.56
CA ARG A 301 14.10 2.99 4.60
C ARG A 301 14.59 2.49 5.97
N ALA A 302 15.48 3.23 6.61
CA ALA A 302 15.94 2.94 7.97
C ALA A 302 14.78 3.05 8.96
N ILE A 303 13.96 4.11 8.86
CA ILE A 303 12.74 4.25 9.67
C ILE A 303 11.77 3.10 9.38
N ASP A 304 11.57 2.69 8.11
CA ASP A 304 10.71 1.53 7.77
C ASP A 304 11.19 0.23 8.47
N ILE A 305 12.49 -0.06 8.43
CA ILE A 305 13.06 -1.29 8.99
C ILE A 305 12.90 -1.31 10.51
N VAL A 306 13.21 -0.18 11.14
CA VAL A 306 13.13 0.02 12.59
C VAL A 306 11.67 0.00 13.09
N GLU A 307 10.76 0.68 12.39
CA GLU A 307 9.33 0.70 12.72
C GLU A 307 8.70 -0.70 12.65
N ASN A 308 9.12 -1.55 11.71
CA ASN A 308 8.54 -2.88 11.51
C ASN A 308 9.33 -4.01 12.16
N GLU A 309 10.33 -3.71 12.99
CA GLU A 309 11.22 -4.72 13.61
C GLU A 309 11.86 -5.68 12.60
N ALA A 310 12.10 -5.21 11.37
CA ALA A 310 12.63 -6.05 10.32
C ALA A 310 14.08 -6.47 10.60
N PRO A 311 14.56 -7.59 10.01
CA PRO A 311 15.97 -7.98 10.10
C PRO A 311 16.90 -6.81 9.78
N GLY A 312 17.91 -6.60 10.63
CA GLY A 312 18.83 -5.45 10.56
C GLY A 312 18.43 -4.23 11.38
N ALA A 313 17.21 -4.14 11.93
CA ALA A 313 16.79 -3.01 12.77
C ALA A 313 17.76 -2.74 13.94
N ARG A 314 18.17 -3.80 14.67
CA ARG A 314 19.15 -3.69 15.77
C ARG A 314 20.50 -3.18 15.30
N GLU A 315 20.97 -3.59 14.14
CA GLU A 315 22.26 -3.19 13.59
C GLU A 315 22.24 -1.73 13.11
N ILE A 316 21.13 -1.30 12.48
CA ILE A 316 20.90 0.12 12.16
C ILE A 316 20.90 0.96 13.43
N LEU A 317 20.09 0.60 14.43
CA LEU A 317 20.02 1.31 15.71
C LEU A 317 21.39 1.40 16.40
N LYS A 318 22.15 0.30 16.41
CA LYS A 318 23.52 0.27 16.95
C LYS A 318 24.47 1.18 16.18
N SER A 319 24.34 1.24 14.85
CA SER A 319 25.18 2.06 13.97
C SER A 319 24.89 3.56 14.09
N ILE A 320 23.63 3.92 14.29
CA ILE A 320 23.23 5.32 14.45
C ILE A 320 23.41 5.84 15.88
N ALA A 321 23.38 4.97 16.90
CA ALA A 321 23.45 5.35 18.31
C ALA A 321 24.56 6.35 18.66
N PRO A 322 25.80 6.28 18.10
CA PRO A 322 26.85 7.26 18.38
C PRO A 322 26.54 8.69 17.90
N ARG A 323 25.57 8.86 17.00
CA ARG A 323 25.16 10.12 16.37
C ARG A 323 23.85 10.69 16.91
N VAL A 324 23.14 9.92 17.75
CA VAL A 324 21.88 10.35 18.40
C VAL A 324 22.18 11.33 19.54
N GLY A 325 21.25 12.27 19.79
CA GLY A 325 21.30 13.27 20.86
C GLY A 325 21.70 14.68 20.40
N GLY A 326 21.74 14.93 19.09
CA GLY A 326 22.05 16.25 18.52
C GLY A 326 20.81 17.12 18.32
N ALA A 327 19.68 16.50 17.99
CA ALA A 327 18.43 17.17 17.64
C ALA A 327 17.63 17.61 18.87
N LEU A 328 17.01 18.79 18.80
CA LEU A 328 15.98 19.20 19.75
C LEU A 328 14.66 18.47 19.43
N ARG A 329 14.31 17.48 20.24
CA ARG A 329 13.01 16.79 20.21
C ARG A 329 11.92 17.58 20.93
N VAL A 330 10.82 17.85 20.23
CA VAL A 330 9.62 18.54 20.75
C VAL A 330 8.41 17.65 20.53
N GLY A 331 7.68 17.33 21.60
CA GLY A 331 6.46 16.54 21.54
C GLY A 331 5.22 17.40 21.62
N VAL A 332 4.20 17.11 20.82
CA VAL A 332 2.90 17.77 20.84
C VAL A 332 1.82 16.74 21.13
N THR A 333 1.10 16.95 22.23
CA THR A 333 -0.05 16.13 22.64
C THR A 333 -1.28 17.01 22.87
N GLY A 334 -2.46 16.41 22.86
CA GLY A 334 -3.73 17.15 23.02
C GLY A 334 -4.91 16.40 22.40
N PRO A 335 -6.15 16.82 22.71
CA PRO A 335 -7.35 16.11 22.30
C PRO A 335 -7.49 16.08 20.76
N ALA A 336 -8.25 15.09 20.27
CA ALA A 336 -8.67 15.07 18.87
C ALA A 336 -9.36 16.39 18.50
N GLY A 337 -9.07 16.92 17.31
CA GLY A 337 -9.67 18.18 16.84
C GLY A 337 -9.07 19.47 17.43
N ALA A 338 -8.08 19.38 18.34
CA ALA A 338 -7.33 20.55 18.82
C ALA A 338 -6.46 21.23 17.75
N GLY A 339 -6.22 20.54 16.62
CA GLY A 339 -5.44 21.05 15.50
C GLY A 339 -3.94 20.76 15.58
N LYS A 340 -3.54 19.63 16.18
CA LYS A 340 -2.14 19.21 16.39
C LYS A 340 -1.31 19.18 15.10
N SER A 341 -1.73 18.47 14.05
CA SER A 341 -0.96 18.48 12.78
C SER A 341 -0.93 19.85 12.08
N SER A 342 -1.95 20.69 12.24
CA SER A 342 -1.88 22.10 11.78
C SER A 342 -0.92 22.95 12.62
N PHE A 343 -0.86 22.70 13.93
CA PHE A 343 0.08 23.35 14.83
C PHE A 343 1.52 22.95 14.50
N LEU A 344 1.79 21.66 14.26
CA LEU A 344 3.09 21.18 13.81
C LEU A 344 3.51 21.77 12.46
N ASN A 345 2.58 21.98 11.53
CA ASN A 345 2.86 22.67 10.26
C ASN A 345 3.46 24.06 10.52
N CYS A 346 2.76 24.90 11.28
CA CYS A 346 3.20 26.27 11.58
C CYS A 346 4.48 26.31 12.43
N LEU A 347 4.59 25.42 13.42
CA LEU A 347 5.80 25.33 14.24
C LEU A 347 7.01 24.91 13.39
N GLY A 348 6.84 23.92 12.52
CA GLY A 348 7.87 23.49 11.57
C GLY A 348 8.29 24.62 10.64
N GLN A 349 7.33 25.38 10.09
CA GLN A 349 7.62 26.55 9.24
C GLN A 349 8.45 27.59 10.01
N ARG A 350 8.09 27.89 11.26
CA ARG A 350 8.85 28.83 12.10
C ARG A 350 10.29 28.37 12.33
N PHE A 351 10.53 27.08 12.56
CA PHE A 351 11.89 26.53 12.64
C PHE A 351 12.65 26.65 11.31
N ARG A 352 11.97 26.42 10.18
CA ARG A 352 12.55 26.56 8.84
C ARG A 352 12.93 28.01 8.50
N GLU A 353 12.10 28.99 8.89
CA GLU A 353 12.41 30.42 8.78
C GLU A 353 13.68 30.82 9.56
N LYS A 354 13.99 30.09 10.64
CA LYS A 354 15.21 30.24 11.43
C LYS A 354 16.35 29.32 10.97
N ASN A 355 16.24 28.75 9.77
CA ASN A 355 17.22 27.87 9.10
C ASN A 355 17.49 26.51 9.77
N PHE A 356 16.67 26.07 10.73
CA PHE A 356 16.80 24.72 11.31
C PHE A 356 16.28 23.66 10.35
N THR A 357 16.95 22.52 10.22
CA THR A 357 16.38 21.36 9.53
C THR A 357 15.41 20.62 10.45
N VAL A 358 14.27 20.19 9.91
CA VAL A 358 13.14 19.66 10.70
C VAL A 358 12.83 18.22 10.29
N GLY A 359 12.72 17.32 11.26
CA GLY A 359 12.09 16.02 11.13
C GLY A 359 10.72 16.03 11.80
N VAL A 360 9.72 15.38 11.23
CA VAL A 360 8.38 15.24 11.82
C VAL A 360 8.03 13.76 11.89
N VAL A 361 7.67 13.29 13.08
CA VAL A 361 7.10 11.97 13.35
C VAL A 361 5.66 12.20 13.79
N ALA A 362 4.73 12.08 12.84
CA ALA A 362 3.31 12.25 13.08
C ALA A 362 2.65 10.89 13.27
N VAL A 363 1.81 10.74 14.28
CA VAL A 363 1.18 9.47 14.59
C VAL A 363 -0.32 9.58 14.58
N ASP A 364 -0.94 8.76 13.74
CA ASP A 364 -2.38 8.63 13.64
C ASP A 364 -2.92 7.39 14.38
N PRO A 365 -4.12 7.47 14.97
CA PRO A 365 -4.78 6.33 15.57
C PRO A 365 -5.13 5.29 14.50
N THR A 366 -4.91 4.02 14.81
CA THR A 366 -5.32 2.90 13.95
C THR A 366 -6.82 2.65 14.09
N SER A 367 -7.52 2.48 12.97
CA SER A 367 -8.95 2.13 12.96
C SER A 367 -9.17 0.77 13.62
N PRO A 368 -10.00 0.69 14.68
CA PRO A 368 -10.29 -0.59 15.34
C PRO A 368 -11.11 -1.55 14.47
N PHE A 369 -11.72 -1.07 13.37
CA PHE A 369 -12.57 -1.89 12.48
C PHE A 369 -11.85 -2.37 11.23
N SER A 370 -10.87 -1.62 10.71
CA SER A 370 -10.18 -1.96 9.45
C SER A 370 -8.70 -2.28 9.62
N GLY A 371 -8.12 -2.04 10.80
CA GLY A 371 -6.69 -2.17 11.05
C GLY A 371 -5.81 -1.15 10.28
N GLY A 372 -6.42 -0.27 9.47
CA GLY A 372 -5.73 0.81 8.75
C GLY A 372 -5.73 2.12 9.54
N ALA A 373 -4.75 2.99 9.29
CA ALA A 373 -4.76 4.38 9.75
C ALA A 373 -5.06 5.29 8.55
N MET A 374 -6.01 6.24 8.68
CA MET A 374 -6.10 7.34 7.72
C MET A 374 -4.93 8.28 8.01
N LEU A 375 -3.84 8.14 7.26
CA LEU A 375 -2.65 8.98 7.39
C LEU A 375 -2.92 10.37 6.80
N GLY A 376 -3.74 11.15 7.51
CA GLY A 376 -4.26 12.46 7.08
C GLY A 376 -3.29 13.61 7.34
N ASP A 377 -2.28 13.38 8.18
CA ASP A 377 -1.34 14.40 8.65
C ASP A 377 -0.51 15.02 7.52
N ARG A 378 -0.07 14.22 6.55
CA ARG A 378 0.68 14.74 5.39
C ARG A 378 -0.17 15.63 4.48
N ILE A 379 -1.49 15.43 4.42
CA ILE A 379 -2.40 16.29 3.64
C ILE A 379 -2.55 17.66 4.32
N ARG A 380 -2.55 17.69 5.66
CA ARG A 380 -2.66 18.93 6.45
C ARG A 380 -1.35 19.72 6.54
N MET A 381 -0.20 19.08 6.29
CA MET A 381 1.15 19.69 6.30
C MET A 381 1.74 19.89 4.89
N ARG A 382 0.89 20.11 3.88
CA ARG A 382 1.31 20.12 2.46
C ARG A 382 2.42 21.12 2.14
N ASP A 383 2.35 22.31 2.75
CA ASP A 383 3.33 23.37 2.51
C ASP A 383 4.68 23.08 3.16
N LEU A 384 4.66 22.56 4.40
CA LEU A 384 5.88 22.13 5.10
C LEU A 384 6.52 20.90 4.43
N ALA A 385 5.71 20.00 3.84
CA ALA A 385 6.19 18.81 3.14
C ALA A 385 6.98 19.10 1.85
N ALA A 386 6.82 20.31 1.26
CA ALA A 386 7.52 20.71 0.05
C ALA A 386 8.94 21.26 0.31
N ASP A 387 9.26 21.63 1.56
CA ASP A 387 10.57 22.18 1.93
C ASP A 387 11.63 21.07 2.03
N ARG A 388 12.75 21.23 1.31
CA ARG A 388 13.86 20.26 1.29
C ARG A 388 14.56 20.07 2.64
N GLY A 389 14.48 21.05 3.54
CA GLY A 389 14.99 20.96 4.91
C GLY A 389 14.09 20.13 5.84
N VAL A 390 12.89 19.77 5.39
CA VAL A 390 11.89 19.02 6.16
C VAL A 390 11.89 17.54 5.75
N PHE A 391 11.71 16.65 6.72
CA PHE A 391 11.37 15.26 6.47
C PHE A 391 10.15 14.87 7.31
N ILE A 392 9.06 14.42 6.67
CA ILE A 392 7.82 14.03 7.37
C ILE A 392 7.59 12.52 7.24
N ARG A 393 7.48 11.86 8.39
CA ARG A 393 7.06 10.47 8.54
C ARG A 393 5.71 10.42 9.26
N SER A 394 4.74 9.74 8.65
CA SER A 394 3.47 9.40 9.31
C SER A 394 3.48 7.93 9.72
N MET A 395 3.06 7.63 10.95
CA MET A 395 3.05 6.30 11.56
C MET A 395 1.66 5.98 12.09
N ALA A 396 1.33 4.68 12.19
CA ALA A 396 0.08 4.23 12.79
C ALA A 396 0.32 3.76 14.23
N SER A 397 -0.63 4.00 15.15
CA SER A 397 -0.49 3.62 16.57
C SER A 397 -0.49 2.10 16.83
N ARG A 398 -0.99 1.27 15.90
CA ARG A 398 -1.05 -0.22 15.92
C ARG A 398 -1.61 -0.89 17.19
N GLY A 399 -2.34 -0.17 18.04
CA GLY A 399 -3.16 -0.76 19.11
C GLY A 399 -2.42 -1.31 20.34
N ALA A 400 -1.09 -1.23 20.43
CA ALA A 400 -0.32 -1.70 21.57
C ALA A 400 0.03 -0.54 22.52
N ARG A 401 -0.46 -0.58 23.77
CA ARG A 401 -0.05 0.35 24.84
C ARG A 401 1.48 0.21 25.08
N GLY A 402 2.23 1.32 25.09
CA GLY A 402 3.67 1.37 25.42
C GLY A 402 4.65 1.01 24.29
N ALA A 403 4.37 0.04 23.43
CA ALA A 403 5.26 -0.30 22.30
C ALA A 403 5.33 0.83 21.24
N PHE A 404 4.31 1.69 21.23
CA PHE A 404 4.17 2.80 20.30
C PHE A 404 5.23 3.91 20.50
N SER A 405 5.53 4.30 21.74
CA SER A 405 6.56 5.32 22.00
C SER A 405 7.96 4.84 21.70
N ALA A 406 8.25 3.55 21.88
CA ALA A 406 9.51 2.96 21.46
C ALA A 406 9.73 3.16 19.96
N ARG A 407 8.71 2.89 19.12
CA ARG A 407 8.80 3.06 17.67
C ARG A 407 8.94 4.52 17.25
N ALA A 408 8.16 5.43 17.85
CA ALA A 408 8.29 6.86 17.59
C ALA A 408 9.66 7.40 18.02
N ARG A 409 10.21 6.90 19.14
CA ARG A 409 11.54 7.26 19.63
C ARG A 409 12.64 6.75 18.71
N GLU A 410 12.57 5.50 18.27
CA GLU A 410 13.55 4.93 17.35
C GLU A 410 13.50 5.63 15.97
N ALA A 411 12.31 6.01 15.48
CA ALA A 411 12.17 6.84 14.29
C ALA A 411 12.79 8.24 14.49
N ALA A 412 12.58 8.84 15.67
CA ALA A 412 13.21 10.11 16.03
C ALA A 412 14.74 9.99 16.14
N ASP A 413 15.27 8.86 16.62
CA ASP A 413 16.70 8.56 16.66
C ASP A 413 17.30 8.52 15.26
N VAL A 414 16.61 7.91 14.29
CA VAL A 414 17.05 7.91 12.89
C VAL A 414 17.07 9.32 12.31
N LEU A 415 16.05 10.15 12.59
CA LEU A 415 16.00 11.53 12.11
C LEU A 415 17.10 12.41 12.73
N ASP A 416 17.32 12.29 14.02
CA ASP A 416 18.39 12.95 14.77
C ASP A 416 19.76 12.57 14.19
N ALA A 417 20.03 11.27 14.07
CA ALA A 417 21.28 10.76 13.53
C ALA A 417 21.50 11.11 12.04
N SER A 418 20.42 11.34 11.27
CA SER A 418 20.48 11.81 9.88
C SER A 418 20.84 13.30 9.74
N GLY A 419 21.01 14.01 10.85
CA GLY A 419 21.44 15.40 10.89
C GLY A 419 20.31 16.43 10.95
N LYS A 420 19.10 16.03 11.37
CA LYS A 420 18.04 17.01 11.66
C LYS A 420 18.35 17.79 12.93
N ASP A 421 18.16 19.11 12.89
CA ASP A 421 18.39 19.95 14.06
C ASP A 421 17.24 19.89 15.07
N VAL A 422 16.01 19.66 14.58
CA VAL A 422 14.78 19.60 15.36
C VAL A 422 13.96 18.40 14.92
N VAL A 423 13.42 17.63 15.86
CA VAL A 423 12.47 16.55 15.57
C VAL A 423 11.16 16.82 16.31
N LEU A 424 10.09 17.04 15.56
CA LEU A 424 8.75 17.26 16.08
C LEU A 424 7.99 15.93 16.10
N ILE A 425 7.33 15.62 17.22
CA ILE A 425 6.62 14.35 17.41
C ILE A 425 5.17 14.66 17.81
N GLU A 426 4.19 14.10 17.09
CA GLU A 426 2.75 14.21 17.44
C GLU A 426 2.18 12.87 17.87
N THR A 427 1.24 12.90 18.83
CA THR A 427 0.51 11.72 19.31
C THR A 427 -0.85 11.55 18.63
N ALA A 428 -1.39 10.33 18.67
CA ALA A 428 -2.64 9.94 18.00
C ALA A 428 -3.91 10.62 18.54
N GLY A 429 -3.92 11.09 19.79
CA GLY A 429 -5.01 11.91 20.33
C GLY A 429 -6.38 11.24 20.45
N ALA A 430 -6.45 9.90 20.60
CA ALA A 430 -7.69 9.11 20.62
C ALA A 430 -8.33 8.89 22.01
N GLY A 431 -7.84 9.52 23.07
CA GLY A 431 -8.32 9.35 24.45
C GLY A 431 -7.17 9.43 25.46
N GLN A 432 -7.51 9.44 26.76
CA GLN A 432 -6.64 9.87 27.89
C GLN A 432 -5.14 9.49 27.80
N LEU A 433 -4.32 10.53 28.00
CA LEU A 433 -2.93 10.53 28.45
C LEU A 433 -1.95 9.71 27.60
N ASP A 434 -1.54 10.31 26.47
CA ASP A 434 -0.31 9.91 25.78
C ASP A 434 0.93 10.36 26.59
N MET A 435 1.08 9.85 27.82
CA MET A 435 2.27 10.10 28.65
C MET A 435 3.52 9.48 28.02
N ASP A 436 3.37 8.53 27.10
CA ASP A 436 4.53 7.86 26.51
C ASP A 436 5.43 8.79 25.67
N ILE A 437 4.96 9.99 25.26
CA ILE A 437 5.78 10.99 24.56
C ILE A 437 6.78 11.70 25.48
N VAL A 438 6.47 11.77 26.78
CA VAL A 438 7.24 12.43 27.84
C VAL A 438 8.70 11.96 27.76
N ASP A 439 8.94 10.65 27.74
CA ASP A 439 10.29 10.08 27.75
C ASP A 439 11.01 10.15 26.39
N ALA A 440 10.32 10.51 25.31
CA ALA A 440 10.87 10.57 23.97
C ALA A 440 11.36 11.98 23.56
N VAL A 441 11.02 13.03 24.32
CA VAL A 441 11.23 14.42 23.91
C VAL A 441 11.85 15.29 25.01
N HIS A 442 12.45 16.42 24.61
CA HIS A 442 13.02 17.40 25.54
C HIS A 442 12.02 18.47 25.99
N VAL A 443 11.05 18.79 25.14
CA VAL A 443 10.00 19.78 25.40
C VAL A 443 8.66 19.16 25.05
N VAL A 444 7.71 19.16 25.98
CA VAL A 444 6.33 18.71 25.78
C VAL A 444 5.40 19.91 25.69
N ILE A 445 4.62 19.95 24.61
CA ILE A 445 3.58 20.94 24.36
C ILE A 445 2.21 20.27 24.50
N ALA A 446 1.42 20.75 25.45
CA ALA A 446 0.02 20.38 25.61
C ALA A 446 -0.87 21.36 24.83
N LEU A 447 -1.43 20.91 23.72
CA LEU A 447 -2.33 21.67 22.87
C LEU A 447 -3.77 21.55 23.34
N THR A 448 -4.49 22.66 23.42
CA THR A 448 -5.91 22.69 23.79
C THR A 448 -6.68 23.76 23.01
N THR A 449 -8.00 23.89 23.21
CA THR A 449 -8.87 24.87 22.55
C THR A 449 -9.84 25.53 23.53
N PRO A 450 -10.31 26.77 23.28
CA PRO A 450 -11.19 27.52 24.19
C PRO A 450 -12.51 26.79 24.55
N GLU A 451 -13.04 26.00 23.62
CA GLU A 451 -14.34 25.31 23.74
C GLU A 451 -14.26 23.94 24.44
N GLY A 452 -13.07 23.51 24.89
CA GLY A 452 -12.94 22.24 25.60
C GLY A 452 -13.55 22.35 27.00
N GLY A 453 -14.82 21.99 27.13
CA GLY A 453 -15.47 21.85 28.43
C GLY A 453 -14.67 20.89 29.32
N ASP A 454 -14.46 21.31 30.58
CA ASP A 454 -13.78 20.57 31.65
C ASP A 454 -12.30 20.18 31.42
N ILE A 455 -11.57 20.98 30.63
CA ILE A 455 -10.12 20.85 30.40
C ILE A 455 -9.31 20.78 31.70
N ILE A 456 -9.68 21.54 32.75
CA ILE A 456 -8.94 21.57 34.02
C ILE A 456 -9.11 20.26 34.80
N GLN A 457 -10.29 19.62 34.73
CA GLN A 457 -10.53 18.30 35.33
C GLN A 457 -9.81 17.18 34.55
N ALA A 458 -9.78 17.27 33.21
CA ALA A 458 -9.07 16.31 32.36
C ALA A 458 -7.52 16.44 32.44
N MET A 459 -7.00 17.65 32.70
CA MET A 459 -5.58 17.94 32.84
C MET A 459 -5.00 17.63 34.23
N LYS A 460 -5.84 17.37 35.24
CA LYS A 460 -5.44 16.98 36.61
C LYS A 460 -4.71 15.63 36.70
N ALA A 461 -4.79 14.78 35.69
CA ALA A 461 -4.21 13.43 35.71
C ALA A 461 -2.82 13.34 35.06
N GLY A 462 -1.86 14.19 35.46
CA GLY A 462 -0.44 14.03 35.12
C GLY A 462 0.10 14.89 33.96
N LEU A 463 -0.73 15.40 33.04
CA LEU A 463 -0.25 16.28 31.96
C LEU A 463 0.22 17.65 32.48
N MET A 464 -0.42 18.18 33.53
CA MET A 464 -0.01 19.40 34.22
C MET A 464 1.40 19.33 34.81
N GLU A 465 1.88 18.13 35.11
CA GLU A 465 3.18 17.90 35.74
C GLU A 465 4.30 17.70 34.71
N VAL A 466 3.94 17.38 33.46
CA VAL A 466 4.90 17.03 32.40
C VAL A 466 4.87 17.93 31.18
N ALA A 467 3.92 18.86 31.08
CA ALA A 467 3.91 19.84 29.99
C ALA A 467 4.85 21.00 30.30
N ASP A 468 5.74 21.32 29.36
CA ASP A 468 6.61 22.49 29.45
C ASP A 468 5.93 23.76 28.92
N ILE A 469 4.99 23.58 27.99
CA ILE A 469 4.23 24.65 27.34
C ILE A 469 2.79 24.18 27.14
N PHE A 470 1.83 25.03 27.53
CA PHE A 470 0.43 24.93 27.16
C PHE A 470 0.14 25.88 26.00
N ALA A 471 -0.36 25.35 24.90
CA ALA A 471 -0.78 26.13 23.74
C ALA A 471 -2.30 26.07 23.59
N VAL A 472 -2.97 27.22 23.75
CA VAL A 472 -4.40 27.36 23.50
C VAL A 472 -4.57 27.77 22.03
N ASN A 473 -4.87 26.79 21.19
CA ASN A 473 -5.07 26.96 19.75
C ASN A 473 -6.49 27.43 19.43
N LYS A 474 -6.71 27.91 18.20
CA LYS A 474 -7.98 28.56 17.79
C LYS A 474 -8.31 29.75 18.69
N SER A 475 -7.29 30.57 18.96
CA SER A 475 -7.40 31.78 19.80
C SER A 475 -8.33 32.85 19.23
N ASP A 476 -8.77 32.69 17.98
CA ASP A 476 -9.83 33.48 17.36
C ASP A 476 -11.23 33.18 17.93
N ILE A 477 -11.41 32.07 18.65
CA ILE A 477 -12.67 31.69 19.28
C ILE A 477 -12.84 32.40 20.65
N LYS A 478 -14.08 32.85 20.93
CA LYS A 478 -14.43 33.49 22.20
C LYS A 478 -14.07 32.60 23.39
N GLY A 479 -13.43 33.18 24.40
CA GLY A 479 -13.01 32.47 25.62
C GLY A 479 -11.54 32.04 25.67
N ALA A 480 -10.75 32.28 24.62
CA ALA A 480 -9.33 31.94 24.58
C ALA A 480 -8.51 32.58 25.71
N GLU A 481 -8.66 33.89 25.93
CA GLU A 481 -7.96 34.59 27.02
C GLU A 481 -8.41 34.12 28.41
N ARG A 482 -9.69 33.78 28.55
CA ARG A 482 -10.21 33.18 29.78
C ARG A 482 -9.55 31.83 30.04
N MET A 483 -9.51 30.94 29.05
CA MET A 483 -8.86 29.63 29.15
C MET A 483 -7.36 29.76 29.50
N LYS A 484 -6.65 30.69 28.87
CA LYS A 484 -5.24 30.98 29.21
C LYS A 484 -5.08 31.43 30.66
N SER A 485 -5.96 32.31 31.14
CA SER A 485 -5.94 32.80 32.51
C SER A 485 -6.23 31.69 33.51
N ASP A 486 -7.23 30.85 33.21
CA ASP A 486 -7.63 29.72 34.05
C ASP A 486 -6.50 28.67 34.13
N LEU A 487 -5.83 28.36 33.01
CA LEU A 487 -4.66 27.47 32.99
C LEU A 487 -3.48 28.05 33.77
N ALA A 488 -3.18 29.34 33.60
CA ALA A 488 -2.11 29.99 34.34
C ALA A 488 -2.38 29.99 35.86
N ALA A 489 -3.62 30.20 36.28
CA ALA A 489 -4.02 30.08 37.68
C ALA A 489 -3.88 28.64 38.20
N ALA A 490 -4.31 27.64 37.42
CA ALA A 490 -4.20 26.24 37.80
C ALA A 490 -2.74 25.77 37.96
N ILE A 491 -1.84 26.21 37.06
CA ILE A 491 -0.40 25.91 37.13
C ILE A 491 0.22 26.47 38.42
N ARG A 492 -0.13 27.70 38.80
CA ARG A 492 0.37 28.36 40.04
C ARG A 492 -0.13 27.71 41.32
N MET A 493 -1.30 27.06 41.29
CA MET A 493 -1.85 26.34 42.44
C MET A 493 -1.20 24.96 42.65
N GLY A 494 -0.54 24.40 41.63
CA GLY A 494 0.30 23.20 41.76
C GLY A 494 1.67 23.52 42.36
N THR A 495 2.41 22.50 42.80
CA THR A 495 3.82 22.69 43.21
C THR A 495 4.69 22.65 41.95
N PRO A 496 5.16 23.77 41.38
CA PRO A 496 5.78 23.74 40.06
C PRO A 496 7.20 23.20 40.19
N ARG A 497 7.38 21.94 39.82
CA ARG A 497 8.68 21.38 39.50
C ARG A 497 8.68 21.05 38.03
N ASP A 498 9.69 21.54 37.30
CA ASP A 498 9.91 21.05 35.96
C ASP A 498 10.33 19.57 36.01
N ARG A 499 10.27 18.88 34.87
CA ARG A 499 10.59 17.45 34.76
C ARG A 499 12.03 17.09 35.13
N ARG A 500 12.90 18.09 35.32
CA ARG A 500 14.32 17.97 35.68
C ARG A 500 14.58 18.46 37.11
N GLY A 501 13.53 18.70 37.91
CA GLY A 501 13.63 19.12 39.31
C GLY A 501 13.92 20.62 39.51
N GLY A 502 13.92 21.41 38.44
CA GLY A 502 14.04 22.87 38.48
C GLY A 502 12.72 23.57 38.82
N ARG A 503 12.79 24.84 39.24
CA ARG A 503 11.63 25.68 39.59
C ARG A 503 11.01 26.40 38.39
N ARG A 504 10.96 25.78 37.21
CA ARG A 504 10.47 26.47 36.01
C ARG A 504 9.01 26.15 35.73
N GLU A 505 8.17 27.18 35.74
CA GLU A 505 6.76 27.05 35.43
C GLU A 505 6.51 26.79 33.93
N PRO A 506 5.52 25.95 33.58
CA PRO A 506 5.05 25.80 32.21
C PRO A 506 4.57 27.14 31.63
N ALA A 507 4.96 27.46 30.39
CA ALA A 507 4.45 28.65 29.71
C ALA A 507 3.02 28.42 29.20
N VAL A 508 2.16 29.45 29.19
CA VAL A 508 0.82 29.38 28.58
C VAL A 508 0.71 30.40 27.46
N ARG A 509 0.53 29.93 26.22
CA ARG A 509 0.49 30.76 25.01
C ARG A 509 -0.83 30.60 24.25
N LEU A 510 -1.30 31.69 23.65
CA LEU A 510 -2.38 31.66 22.66
C LEU A 510 -1.77 31.47 21.27
N CYS A 511 -2.45 30.70 20.43
CA CYS A 511 -2.05 30.57 19.03
C CYS A 511 -3.26 30.37 18.10
N ASP A 512 -3.06 30.66 16.82
CA ASP A 512 -4.00 30.31 15.75
C ASP A 512 -3.21 29.65 14.62
N SER A 513 -3.32 28.32 14.56
CA SER A 513 -2.62 27.50 13.54
C SER A 513 -3.12 27.72 12.12
N LYS A 514 -4.30 28.33 11.92
CA LYS A 514 -4.77 28.68 10.56
C LYS A 514 -4.13 29.98 10.06
N LYS A 515 -3.90 30.92 10.98
CA LYS A 515 -3.33 32.24 10.66
C LYS A 515 -1.83 32.35 10.94
N GLY A 516 -1.23 31.33 11.57
CA GLY A 516 0.19 31.35 11.95
C GLY A 516 0.52 32.32 13.11
N ILE A 517 -0.47 32.70 13.92
CA ILE A 517 -0.31 33.69 15.00
C ILE A 517 0.14 32.98 16.30
N GLY A 518 1.04 33.63 17.06
CA GLY A 518 1.51 33.18 18.38
C GLY A 518 2.68 32.21 18.35
N PHE A 519 3.18 31.84 17.16
CA PHE A 519 4.27 30.87 17.01
C PHE A 519 5.66 31.43 17.33
N ASP A 520 5.86 32.75 17.31
CA ASP A 520 7.12 33.38 17.73
C ASP A 520 7.40 33.18 19.21
N ASP A 521 6.41 33.44 20.06
CA ASP A 521 6.53 33.25 21.51
C ASP A 521 6.71 31.78 21.86
N ILE A 522 5.95 30.90 21.20
CA ILE A 522 6.07 29.44 21.37
C ILE A 522 7.46 28.96 20.96
N TYR A 523 8.00 29.44 19.84
CA TYR A 523 9.35 29.13 19.40
C TYR A 523 10.39 29.59 20.43
N ALA A 524 10.28 30.83 20.93
CA ALA A 524 11.19 31.35 21.95
C ALA A 524 11.17 30.51 23.23
N ASP A 525 9.98 30.15 23.71
CA ASP A 525 9.80 29.29 24.89
C ASP A 525 10.44 27.90 24.71
N ILE A 526 10.36 27.32 23.50
CA ILE A 526 10.98 26.02 23.18
C ILE A 526 12.51 26.14 23.20
N ILE A 527 13.07 27.17 22.55
CA ILE A 527 14.52 27.38 22.49
C ILE A 527 15.10 27.60 23.88
N GLU A 528 14.42 28.37 24.73
CA GLU A 528 14.84 28.62 26.11
C GLU A 528 14.82 27.35 26.98
N ARG A 529 14.05 26.33 26.58
CA ARG A 529 13.92 25.03 27.28
C ARG A 529 14.78 23.92 26.67
N ARG A 530 15.54 24.25 25.61
CA ARG A 530 16.46 23.33 24.93
C ARG A 530 17.51 22.82 25.93
N PRO A 531 17.80 21.50 25.98
CA PRO A 531 18.91 21.00 26.78
C PRO A 531 20.25 21.56 26.30
N CYS A 532 21.19 21.78 27.22
CA CYS A 532 22.56 22.14 26.85
C CYS A 532 23.18 21.02 26.01
N PRO A 533 23.69 21.28 24.79
CA PRO A 533 24.16 20.23 23.90
C PRO A 533 25.51 19.67 24.35
N ALA A 534 25.54 18.44 24.86
CA ALA A 534 26.76 17.76 25.30
C ALA A 534 27.81 17.49 24.18
N ARG A 535 27.51 17.80 22.90
CA ARG A 535 28.35 17.39 21.75
C ARG A 535 28.68 18.47 20.72
N ARG A 536 28.13 19.69 20.80
CA ARG A 536 28.38 20.72 19.78
C ARG A 536 29.77 21.35 19.89
N GLU A 537 30.31 21.47 21.11
CA GLU A 537 31.69 21.96 21.34
C GLU A 537 32.78 21.06 20.71
N ALA A 538 32.51 19.76 20.55
CA ALA A 538 33.45 18.83 19.93
C ALA A 538 33.57 19.03 18.40
N ARG A 539 32.49 19.47 17.73
CA ARG A 539 32.51 19.74 16.28
C ARG A 539 33.18 21.07 15.94
N GLU A 540 33.01 22.10 16.77
CA GLU A 540 33.68 23.39 16.57
C GLU A 540 35.18 23.32 16.85
N LYS A 541 35.64 22.41 17.72
CA LYS A 541 37.07 22.16 17.96
C LYS A 541 37.73 21.32 16.85
N CYS A 542 37.04 20.35 16.26
CA CYS A 542 37.59 19.54 15.15
C CYS A 542 37.64 20.26 13.79
N GLY A 543 36.93 21.37 13.60
CA GLY A 543 36.91 22.12 12.34
C GLY A 543 38.08 23.10 12.13
N LYS A 544 38.99 23.28 13.11
CA LYS A 544 40.05 24.31 13.07
C LYS A 544 41.47 23.81 12.78
N SER A 545 41.68 22.52 12.54
CA SER A 545 42.98 21.99 12.10
C SER A 545 42.97 21.63 10.62
N GLY A 546 43.08 22.65 9.76
CA GLY A 546 43.43 22.45 8.34
C GLY A 546 44.94 22.20 8.19
N PRO A 547 45.39 21.41 7.20
CA PRO A 547 46.80 21.11 7.01
C PRO A 547 47.54 22.35 6.49
N SER A 548 48.52 22.85 7.24
CA SER A 548 49.46 23.86 6.75
C SER A 548 50.29 23.27 5.61
N HIS A 549 50.08 23.78 4.39
CA HIS A 549 51.04 23.64 3.30
C HIS A 549 52.33 24.36 3.70
N ALA A 550 53.43 23.62 3.80
CA ALA A 550 54.77 24.16 3.71
C ALA A 550 55.62 23.18 2.92
N GLY A 551 55.78 23.48 1.62
CA GLY A 551 56.85 22.96 0.79
C GLY A 551 57.84 24.07 0.53
N ARG A 552 59.00 24.01 1.19
CA ARG A 552 60.36 24.25 0.69
C ARG A 552 61.33 24.26 1.86
#